data_AF-A0A1Q3CT62-F1
#
_entry.id   AF-A0A1Q3CT62-F1
#
_cell.length_a   1.000
_cell.length_b   1.000
_cell.length_c   1.000
_cell.angle_alpha   90.00
_cell.angle_beta   90.00
_cell.angle_gamma   90.00
#
_symmetry.space_group_name_H-M   'P 1'
#
loop_
_entity.id
_entity.type
_entity.pdbx_description
1 polymer ?
#
loop_
_entity_poly.entity_id
_entity_poly.type
_entity_poly.pdbx_seq_one_letter_code
_entity_poly.pdbx_strand_id
1 'polypeptide(L)'
;MKQEVSNKKLEQHLQTSQIRENINSLRNNIINNLCSDLPDAFWHRKRHMVSLPYEKDFTKQNILTKARPIQMTYELMKYCKKEIQELLNKKLIRLHKSLWSCATFCVNQGIQRSVINYKTLKIRV
;
A
#
# COMPACT_ATOMS: atom_id res chain seq x y z
N MET A 1 39.75 0.22 -3.37
CA MET A 1 40.43 1.49 -3.04
C MET A 1 39.97 2.70 -3.86
N LYS A 2 40.02 2.73 -5.21
CA LYS A 2 39.65 3.95 -6.00
C LYS A 2 38.20 4.44 -5.77
N GLN A 3 37.22 3.53 -5.67
CA GLN A 3 35.81 3.84 -5.41
C GLN A 3 35.61 4.54 -4.04
N GLU A 4 36.32 4.07 -3.03
CA GLU A 4 36.24 4.53 -1.65
C GLU A 4 36.76 5.96 -1.48
N VAL A 5 37.82 6.30 -2.21
CA VAL A 5 38.39 7.65 -2.25
C VAL A 5 37.46 8.61 -2.98
N SER A 6 36.81 8.16 -4.07
CA SER A 6 35.81 8.95 -4.79
C SER A 6 34.59 9.27 -3.92
N ASN A 7 34.11 8.27 -3.14
CA ASN A 7 32.98 8.45 -2.24
C ASN A 7 33.28 9.42 -1.09
N LYS A 8 34.47 9.33 -0.48
CA LYS A 8 34.88 10.29 0.57
C LYS A 8 34.98 11.73 0.06
N LYS A 9 35.43 11.91 -1.19
CA LYS A 9 35.48 13.23 -1.83
C LYS A 9 34.09 13.79 -2.07
N LEU A 10 33.14 12.94 -2.48
CA LEU A 10 31.73 13.32 -2.64
C LEU A 10 31.11 13.74 -1.30
N GLU A 11 31.35 12.99 -0.23
CA GLU A 11 30.87 13.34 1.11
C GLU A 11 31.40 14.70 1.57
N GLN A 12 32.70 14.98 1.37
CA GLN A 12 33.27 16.29 1.69
C GLN A 12 32.62 17.43 0.91
N HIS A 13 32.37 17.24 -0.39
CA HIS A 13 31.66 18.24 -1.20
C HIS A 13 30.21 18.46 -0.75
N LEU A 14 29.51 17.43 -0.28
CA LEU A 14 28.16 17.56 0.27
C LEU A 14 28.13 18.32 1.62
N GLN A 15 29.25 18.34 2.35
CA GLN A 15 29.39 19.08 3.62
C GLN A 15 29.70 20.57 3.41
N THR A 16 30.05 21.00 2.20
CA THR A 16 30.30 22.43 1.90
C THR A 16 29.03 23.25 2.14
N SER A 17 29.16 24.36 2.88
CA SER A 17 28.04 25.23 3.30
C SER A 17 27.15 25.66 2.12
N GLN A 18 27.78 26.05 1.01
CA GLN A 18 27.08 26.54 -0.17
C GLN A 18 26.23 25.47 -0.87
N ILE A 19 26.70 24.23 -0.93
CA ILE A 19 25.93 23.11 -1.49
C ILE A 19 24.76 22.76 -0.58
N ARG A 20 24.99 22.77 0.74
CA ARG A 20 23.95 22.52 1.73
C ARG A 20 22.86 23.61 1.72
N GLU A 21 23.25 24.87 1.58
CA GLU A 21 22.32 25.99 1.44
C GLU A 21 21.49 25.90 0.17
N ASN A 22 22.10 25.53 -0.96
CA ASN A 22 21.38 25.30 -2.21
C ASN A 22 20.41 24.11 -2.12
N ILE A 23 20.80 23.02 -1.45
CA ILE A 23 19.90 21.87 -1.19
C ILE A 23 18.72 22.31 -0.31
N ASN A 24 18.96 23.15 0.70
CA ASN A 24 17.92 23.64 1.58
C ASN A 24 16.98 24.63 0.88
N SER A 25 17.50 25.53 0.04
CA SER A 25 16.66 26.44 -0.74
C SER A 25 15.79 25.70 -1.74
N LEU A 26 16.35 24.68 -2.41
CA LEU A 26 15.61 23.81 -3.32
C LEU A 26 14.53 23.00 -2.58
N ARG A 27 14.85 22.44 -1.41
CA ARG A 27 13.87 21.74 -0.56
C ARG A 27 12.71 22.66 -0.16
N ASN A 28 13.01 23.87 0.28
CA ASN A 28 11.99 24.85 0.69
C ASN A 28 11.13 25.28 -0.51
N ASN A 29 11.73 25.45 -1.69
CA ASN A 29 11.01 25.76 -2.92
C ASN A 29 10.05 24.64 -3.32
N ILE A 30 10.51 23.38 -3.27
CA ILE A 30 9.66 22.20 -3.54
C ILE A 30 8.53 22.11 -2.52
N ILE A 31 8.80 22.31 -1.23
CA ILE A 31 7.76 22.28 -0.19
C ILE A 31 6.74 23.40 -0.42
N ASN A 32 7.17 24.63 -0.66
CA ASN A 32 6.27 25.77 -0.82
C ASN A 32 5.44 25.69 -2.11
N ASN A 33 6.01 25.21 -3.22
CA ASN A 33 5.27 25.12 -4.48
C ASN A 33 4.43 23.83 -4.57
N LEU A 34 4.94 22.69 -4.11
CA LEU A 34 4.23 21.41 -4.26
C LEU A 34 3.30 21.10 -3.07
N CYS A 35 3.65 21.51 -1.85
CA CYS A 35 2.83 21.23 -0.66
C CYS A 35 1.78 22.31 -0.36
N SER A 36 1.81 23.46 -1.04
CA SER A 36 0.70 24.43 -0.97
C SER A 36 -0.55 23.91 -1.68
N ASP A 37 -0.40 23.24 -2.83
CA ASP A 37 -1.50 22.67 -3.60
C ASP A 37 -2.05 21.37 -2.98
N LEU A 38 -1.21 20.65 -2.25
CA LEU A 38 -1.50 19.33 -1.70
C LEU A 38 -0.85 19.15 -0.31
N PRO A 39 -1.37 19.79 0.74
CA PRO A 39 -0.76 19.80 2.08
C PRO A 39 -0.59 18.41 2.71
N ASP A 40 -1.32 17.39 2.21
CA ASP A 40 -1.42 16.08 2.85
C ASP A 40 -1.04 14.88 1.93
N ALA A 41 -0.73 15.14 0.65
CA ALA A 41 -0.88 14.08 -0.36
C ALA A 41 0.23 13.03 -0.43
N PHE A 42 1.43 13.29 0.12
CA PHE A 42 2.57 12.39 -0.12
C PHE A 42 3.41 12.06 1.12
N TRP A 43 3.71 13.03 1.99
CA TRP A 43 4.62 12.81 3.13
C TRP A 43 3.92 12.18 4.35
N HIS A 44 2.66 12.53 4.62
CA HIS A 44 1.86 11.91 5.69
C HIS A 44 1.53 10.43 5.40
N ARG A 45 1.39 10.04 4.12
CA ARG A 45 1.20 8.63 3.73
C ARG A 45 2.36 7.72 4.17
N LYS A 46 3.60 8.25 4.21
CA LYS A 46 4.75 7.48 4.71
C LYS A 46 4.87 7.45 6.23
N ARG A 47 4.28 8.40 6.97
CA ARG A 47 4.27 8.37 8.45
C ARG A 47 3.48 7.19 9.01
N HIS A 48 2.52 6.66 8.25
CA HIS A 48 1.75 5.45 8.57
C HIS A 48 2.19 4.21 7.79
N MET A 49 3.36 4.26 7.13
CA MET A 49 3.92 3.08 6.48
C MET A 49 4.51 2.16 7.57
N VAL A 50 3.61 1.47 8.28
CA VAL A 50 3.98 0.40 9.19
C VAL A 50 4.60 -0.70 8.32
N SER A 51 5.90 -0.94 8.53
CA SER A 51 6.45 -2.23 8.12
C SER A 51 5.76 -3.25 9.01
N LEU A 52 4.76 -3.94 8.47
CA LEU A 52 4.24 -5.12 9.15
C LEU A 52 5.45 -6.04 9.34
N PRO A 53 5.78 -6.46 10.58
CA PRO A 53 6.84 -7.41 10.78
C PRO A 53 6.41 -8.68 10.06
N TYR A 54 6.98 -8.91 8.88
CA TYR A 54 6.92 -10.22 8.28
C TYR A 54 7.69 -11.11 9.25
N GLU A 55 6.98 -12.04 9.88
CA GLU A 55 7.63 -13.13 10.60
C GLU A 55 8.67 -13.75 9.68
N LYS A 56 9.91 -13.87 10.16
CA LYS A 56 11.04 -14.37 9.36
C LYS A 56 10.73 -15.76 8.78
N ASP A 57 9.87 -16.53 9.45
CA ASP A 57 9.47 -17.88 9.07
C ASP A 57 8.07 -17.94 8.43
N PHE A 58 7.50 -16.80 8.02
CA PHE A 58 6.20 -16.73 7.37
C PHE A 58 6.22 -17.50 6.05
N THR A 59 5.74 -18.74 6.11
CA THR A 59 5.57 -19.56 4.92
C THR A 59 4.13 -19.45 4.49
N LYS A 60 3.96 -19.00 3.25
CA LYS A 60 2.68 -18.95 2.54
C LYS A 60 1.86 -20.25 2.71
N GLN A 61 2.51 -21.40 2.73
CA GLN A 61 1.86 -22.71 2.88
C GLN A 61 1.11 -22.88 4.22
N ASN A 62 1.44 -22.12 5.26
CA ASN A 62 0.82 -22.22 6.59
C ASN A 62 -0.56 -21.53 6.68
N ILE A 63 -0.95 -20.73 5.67
CA ILE A 63 -2.29 -20.14 5.57
C ILE A 63 -3.23 -21.18 4.94
N LEU A 64 -3.94 -21.91 5.80
CA LEU A 64 -4.88 -23.00 5.43
C LEU A 64 -6.17 -22.51 4.75
N THR A 65 -6.28 -21.23 4.39
CA THR A 65 -7.57 -20.60 4.18
C THR A 65 -8.03 -20.66 2.73
N LYS A 66 -8.78 -21.72 2.39
CA LYS A 66 -9.69 -21.75 1.24
C LYS A 66 -11.12 -21.58 1.74
N ALA A 67 -11.53 -20.33 1.99
CA ALA A 67 -12.89 -20.04 2.44
C ALA A 67 -13.89 -20.36 1.31
N ARG A 68 -14.98 -21.06 1.66
CA ARG A 68 -16.12 -21.24 0.76
C ARG A 68 -16.80 -19.87 0.53
N PRO A 69 -17.27 -19.58 -0.70
CA PRO A 69 -18.07 -18.39 -0.94
C PRO A 69 -19.33 -18.37 -0.06
N ILE A 70 -19.71 -17.19 0.44
CA ILE A 70 -20.96 -17.01 1.17
C ILE A 70 -22.09 -16.89 0.16
N GLN A 71 -23.20 -17.59 0.41
CA GLN A 71 -24.40 -17.47 -0.42
C GLN A 71 -24.99 -16.06 -0.30
N MET A 72 -25.25 -15.42 -1.44
CA MET A 72 -25.80 -14.06 -1.51
C MET A 72 -27.02 -14.03 -2.43
N THR A 73 -27.95 -13.12 -2.13
CA THR A 73 -29.11 -12.83 -2.99
C THR A 73 -28.65 -12.32 -4.36
N TYR A 74 -29.46 -12.56 -5.40
CA TYR A 74 -29.16 -12.14 -6.78
C TYR A 74 -28.86 -10.64 -6.91
N GLU A 75 -29.64 -9.78 -6.26
CA GLU A 75 -29.43 -8.33 -6.27
C GLU A 75 -28.08 -7.92 -5.70
N LEU A 76 -27.68 -8.51 -4.57
CA LEU A 76 -26.37 -8.29 -3.96
C LEU A 76 -25.27 -8.76 -4.91
N MET A 77 -25.41 -9.96 -5.50
CA MET A 77 -24.42 -10.49 -6.44
C MET A 77 -24.22 -9.56 -7.65
N LYS A 78 -25.30 -9.02 -8.21
CA LYS A 78 -25.23 -8.08 -9.35
C LYS A 78 -24.46 -6.82 -8.97
N TYR A 79 -24.72 -6.28 -7.77
CA TYR A 79 -23.97 -5.15 -7.25
C TYR A 79 -22.49 -5.48 -7.06
N CYS A 80 -22.16 -6.55 -6.32
CA CYS A 80 -20.77 -6.88 -5.99
C CYS A 80 -19.97 -7.14 -7.30
N LYS A 81 -20.59 -7.68 -8.37
CA LYS A 81 -19.97 -7.82 -9.71
C LYS A 81 -19.61 -6.47 -10.35
N LYS A 82 -20.49 -5.48 -10.26
CA LYS A 82 -20.24 -4.13 -10.79
C LYS A 82 -19.09 -3.45 -10.05
N GLU A 83 -19.08 -3.55 -8.73
CA GLU A 83 -18.00 -2.98 -7.89
C GLU A 83 -16.65 -3.62 -8.21
N ILE A 84 -16.58 -4.95 -8.34
CA ILE A 84 -15.36 -5.65 -8.76
C ILE A 84 -14.88 -5.17 -10.13
N GLN A 85 -15.79 -4.96 -11.09
CA GLN A 85 -15.42 -4.47 -12.42
C GLN A 85 -14.86 -3.04 -12.37
N GLU A 86 -15.44 -2.16 -11.55
CA GLU A 86 -14.92 -0.81 -11.35
C GLU A 86 -13.52 -0.82 -10.72
N LEU A 87 -13.28 -1.71 -9.74
CA LEU A 87 -11.96 -1.88 -9.13
C LEU A 87 -10.92 -2.44 -10.10
N LEU A 88 -11.32 -3.37 -10.99
CA LEU A 88 -10.47 -3.88 -12.08
C LEU A 88 -10.11 -2.76 -13.06
N ASN A 89 -11.10 -1.95 -13.48
CA ASN A 89 -10.89 -0.83 -14.39
C ASN A 89 -9.94 0.23 -13.80
N LYS A 90 -10.06 0.50 -12.49
CA LYS A 90 -9.15 1.39 -11.75
C LYS A 90 -7.78 0.78 -11.46
N LYS A 91 -7.53 -0.48 -11.86
CA LYS A 91 -6.30 -1.25 -11.59
C LYS A 91 -5.96 -1.35 -10.10
N LEU A 92 -6.97 -1.27 -9.23
CA LEU A 92 -6.80 -1.43 -7.78
C LEU A 92 -6.72 -2.91 -7.38
N ILE A 93 -7.32 -3.80 -8.19
CA ILE A 93 -7.25 -5.25 -8.04
C ILE A 93 -6.86 -5.91 -9.36
N ARG A 94 -6.41 -7.17 -9.30
CA ARG A 94 -6.11 -7.99 -10.48
C ARG A 94 -6.62 -9.41 -10.29
N LEU A 95 -6.88 -10.10 -11.40
CA LEU A 95 -7.11 -11.53 -11.40
C LEU A 95 -5.86 -12.26 -10.89
N HIS A 96 -6.06 -13.22 -9.99
CA HIS A 96 -4.99 -13.97 -9.38
C HIS A 96 -5.44 -15.41 -9.09
N LYS A 97 -4.57 -16.38 -9.36
CA LYS A 97 -4.80 -17.80 -9.08
C LYS A 97 -4.14 -18.17 -7.75
N SER A 98 -4.66 -17.63 -6.66
CA SER A 98 -4.14 -17.95 -5.32
C SER A 98 -4.67 -19.31 -4.87
N LEU A 99 -3.88 -20.03 -4.08
CA LEU A 99 -4.38 -21.15 -3.29
C LEU A 99 -5.25 -20.67 -2.11
N TRP A 100 -5.23 -19.36 -1.81
CA TRP A 100 -5.99 -18.76 -0.72
C TRP A 100 -7.20 -17.99 -1.22
N SER A 101 -8.30 -18.13 -0.48
CA SER A 101 -9.52 -17.34 -0.71
C SER A 101 -10.11 -16.87 0.62
N CYS A 102 -10.57 -15.63 0.65
CA CYS A 102 -11.42 -15.09 1.70
C CYS A 102 -12.83 -14.96 1.18
N ALA A 103 -13.81 -15.13 2.06
CA ALA A 103 -15.20 -14.89 1.71
C ALA A 103 -15.46 -13.38 1.66
N THR A 104 -16.22 -12.95 0.65
CA THR A 104 -16.72 -11.59 0.54
C THR A 104 -18.22 -11.59 0.77
N PHE A 105 -18.74 -10.57 1.44
CA PHE A 105 -20.16 -10.37 1.64
C PHE A 105 -20.50 -8.89 1.50
N CYS A 106 -21.69 -8.60 0.98
CA CYS A 106 -22.16 -7.24 0.77
C CYS A 106 -23.01 -6.79 1.98
N VAL A 107 -22.72 -5.60 2.53
CA VAL A 107 -23.40 -5.02 3.70
C VAL A 107 -24.23 -3.82 3.26
N ASN A 108 -25.48 -3.75 3.74
CA ASN A 108 -26.42 -2.66 3.44
C ASN A 108 -26.72 -1.87 4.72
N GLN A 109 -25.82 -0.95 5.10
CA GLN A 109 -26.04 0.02 6.19
C GLN A 109 -26.13 1.43 5.59
N GLY A 110 -27.17 1.69 4.79
CA GLY A 110 -27.39 2.96 4.09
C GLY A 110 -26.61 3.13 2.78
N ILE A 111 -25.38 2.59 2.70
CA ILE A 111 -24.61 2.45 1.46
C ILE A 111 -24.24 0.99 1.30
N GLN A 112 -24.59 0.40 0.16
CA GLN A 112 -24.18 -0.96 -0.19
C GLN A 112 -22.66 -0.99 -0.41
N ARG A 113 -21.94 -1.87 0.29
CA ARG A 113 -20.48 -2.02 0.15
C ARG A 113 -20.08 -3.49 0.20
N SER A 114 -19.13 -3.91 -0.64
CA SER A 114 -18.50 -5.22 -0.52
C SER A 114 -17.46 -5.22 0.61
N VAL A 115 -17.57 -6.17 1.54
CA VAL A 115 -16.65 -6.36 2.67
C VAL A 115 -15.96 -7.71 2.55
N ILE A 116 -14.65 -7.73 2.72
CA ILE A 116 -13.83 -8.96 2.72
C ILE A 116 -13.69 -9.43 4.17
N ASN A 117 -14.02 -10.69 4.44
CA ASN A 117 -13.86 -11.27 5.77
C ASN A 117 -12.42 -11.75 5.98
N TYR A 118 -11.61 -10.93 6.65
CA TYR A 118 -10.23 -11.28 7.00
C TYR A 118 -10.11 -12.14 8.28
N LYS A 119 -11.20 -12.44 9.00
CA LYS A 119 -11.13 -13.28 10.22
C LYS A 119 -10.58 -14.68 9.95
N THR A 120 -10.71 -15.15 8.72
CA THR A 120 -10.21 -16.47 8.29
C THR A 120 -8.73 -16.44 7.92
N LEU A 121 -8.12 -15.26 7.77
CA LEU A 121 -6.67 -15.08 7.68
C LEU A 121 -6.09 -15.01 9.10
N LYS A 122 -6.26 -16.09 9.89
CA LYS A 122 -5.46 -16.26 11.10
C LYS A 122 -4.12 -16.84 10.69
N ILE A 123 -3.09 -16.02 10.77
CA ILE A 123 -1.71 -16.50 10.78
C ILE A 123 -1.56 -17.24 12.11
N ARG A 124 -1.39 -18.57 12.07
CA ARG A 124 -0.94 -19.31 13.24
C ARG A 124 0.56 -19.03 13.35
N VAL A 125 0.92 -18.27 14.36
CA VAL A 125 2.30 -18.05 14.83
C VAL A 125 2.69 -19.23 15.69
#